data_AF-A0A842TG63-F1
#
_entry.id   AF-A0A842TG63-F1
#
_cell.length_a   1.000
_cell.length_b   1.000
_cell.length_c   1.000
_cell.angle_alpha   90.00
_cell.angle_beta   90.00
_cell.angle_gamma   90.00
#
_symmetry.space_group_name_H-M   'P 1'
#
loop_
_entity.id
_entity.type
_entity.pdbx_description
1 polymer ?
#
loop_
_entity_poly.entity_id
_entity_poly.type
_entity_poly.pdbx_seq_one_letter_code
_entity_poly.pdbx_strand_id
1 'polypeptide(L)'
;MKKVRKYLIYSIFIALIIITASFFIISLIQNQPTYSSDENIQIEVELPVKTSYLYASDKLLAGVAYYYDVKVRIHNLINGSLVNLSVKIEVPEILDLNQIEFFPTDCNISDKMIKINRTLFNNLSILEIRFKIKTPSSIPFSRQEIIAIYVSYKNNSTDLFHEYDHLFTINPPPAWISYLTIIIGFITLILIIIVAKKTNILKKFTTLDLVNITVLSSLGAIVFKWIWQIFNDFFGILGGLLLSIPASLLMVISVYLVKKPGTATLFFLVWELVNFIVWGSNIVSWFGWYLLEGVIVDLLIVMLKDYANHIFTASLYGFIRCFVAYWTTYFLFSPAIWKIYYAPWYAWLQIIIGSIGGIIGGILGYYTAKKLEKAIVTY
;
A
#
# COMPACT_ATOMS: atom_id res chain seq x y z
N MET A 1 -34.40 -4.39 -13.83
CA MET A 1 -33.13 -4.14 -14.58
C MET A 1 -33.20 -4.78 -15.96
N LYS A 2 -32.97 -4.03 -17.06
CA LYS A 2 -32.82 -4.63 -18.41
C LYS A 2 -31.70 -5.67 -18.37
N LYS A 3 -31.91 -6.88 -18.95
CA LYS A 3 -30.95 -8.01 -18.92
C LYS A 3 -29.51 -7.58 -19.19
N VAL A 4 -29.29 -6.71 -20.18
CA VAL A 4 -27.98 -6.16 -20.55
C VAL A 4 -27.25 -5.44 -19.40
N ARG A 5 -27.95 -4.62 -18.60
CA ARG A 5 -27.34 -3.90 -17.46
C ARG A 5 -26.89 -4.86 -16.36
N LYS A 6 -27.64 -5.95 -16.16
CA LYS A 6 -27.30 -6.99 -15.20
C LYS A 6 -25.98 -7.69 -15.59
N TYR A 7 -25.84 -8.06 -16.86
CA TYR A 7 -24.59 -8.65 -17.37
C TYR A 7 -23.41 -7.68 -17.30
N LEU A 8 -23.61 -6.40 -17.59
CA LEU A 8 -22.56 -5.38 -17.47
C LEU A 8 -22.03 -5.29 -16.03
N ILE A 9 -22.93 -5.22 -15.04
CA ILE A 9 -22.56 -5.16 -13.61
C ILE A 9 -21.73 -6.38 -13.22
N TYR A 10 -22.19 -7.59 -13.56
CA TYR A 10 -21.44 -8.81 -13.24
C TYR A 10 -20.10 -8.88 -13.96
N SER A 11 -20.04 -8.45 -15.22
CA SER A 11 -18.81 -8.48 -16.01
C SER A 11 -17.75 -7.56 -15.39
N ILE A 12 -18.12 -6.34 -15.00
CA ILE A 12 -17.20 -5.41 -14.32
C ILE A 12 -16.72 -6.01 -13.00
N PHE A 13 -17.63 -6.55 -12.20
CA PHE A 13 -17.32 -7.11 -10.89
C PHE A 13 -16.37 -8.31 -10.99
N ILE A 14 -16.69 -9.26 -11.88
CA ILE A 14 -15.89 -10.47 -12.11
C ILE A 14 -14.52 -10.11 -12.71
N ALA A 15 -14.47 -9.22 -13.71
CA ALA A 15 -13.22 -8.83 -14.33
C ALA A 15 -12.26 -8.20 -13.32
N LEU A 16 -12.74 -7.28 -12.48
CA LEU A 16 -11.91 -6.64 -11.46
C LEU A 16 -11.41 -7.64 -10.42
N ILE A 17 -12.26 -8.57 -9.96
CA ILE A 17 -11.85 -9.63 -9.02
C ILE A 17 -10.78 -10.54 -9.64
N ILE A 18 -10.96 -10.98 -10.89
CA ILE A 18 -10.00 -11.86 -11.56
C ILE A 18 -8.66 -11.15 -11.74
N ILE A 19 -8.66 -9.90 -12.21
CA ILE A 19 -7.45 -9.09 -12.39
C ILE A 19 -6.71 -8.95 -11.05
N THR A 20 -7.44 -8.55 -10.01
CA THR A 20 -6.96 -8.38 -8.64
C THR A 20 -6.33 -9.65 -8.07
N ALA A 21 -7.03 -10.78 -8.15
CA ALA A 21 -6.54 -12.06 -7.64
C ALA A 21 -5.33 -12.56 -8.44
N SER A 22 -5.34 -12.39 -9.76
CA SER A 22 -4.24 -12.81 -10.62
C SER A 22 -2.96 -12.04 -10.30
N PHE A 23 -3.03 -10.72 -10.19
CA PHE A 23 -1.88 -9.90 -9.81
C PHE A 23 -1.40 -10.16 -8.40
N PHE A 24 -2.31 -10.44 -7.45
CA PHE A 24 -1.94 -10.87 -6.10
C PHE A 24 -1.12 -12.17 -6.14
N ILE A 25 -1.61 -13.21 -6.81
CA ILE A 25 -0.94 -14.52 -6.90
C ILE A 25 0.43 -14.38 -7.57
N ILE A 26 0.50 -13.68 -8.71
CA ILE A 26 1.77 -13.45 -9.42
C ILE A 26 2.77 -12.72 -8.52
N SER A 27 2.34 -11.65 -7.86
CA SER A 27 3.20 -10.85 -6.98
C SER A 27 3.65 -11.65 -5.76
N LEU A 28 2.81 -12.53 -5.22
CA LEU A 28 3.13 -13.37 -4.08
C LEU A 28 4.18 -14.43 -4.45
N ILE A 29 4.05 -15.05 -5.62
CA ILE A 29 5.03 -16.03 -6.13
C ILE A 29 6.38 -15.36 -6.41
N GLN A 30 6.38 -14.13 -6.94
CA GLN A 30 7.60 -13.38 -7.23
C GLN A 30 8.31 -12.84 -5.98
N ASN A 31 7.64 -12.78 -4.82
CA ASN A 31 8.20 -12.25 -3.58
C ASN A 31 8.97 -13.33 -2.79
N GLN A 32 9.92 -13.98 -3.46
CA GLN A 32 10.84 -14.94 -2.85
C GLN A 32 12.17 -14.24 -2.52
N PRO A 33 12.81 -14.56 -1.39
CA PRO A 33 14.14 -14.03 -1.07
C PRO A 33 15.15 -14.47 -2.14
N THR A 34 16.04 -13.56 -2.52
CA THR A 34 17.12 -13.87 -3.44
C THR A 34 18.24 -14.61 -2.70
N TYR A 35 18.57 -15.80 -3.17
CA TYR A 35 19.63 -16.62 -2.62
C TYR A 35 20.60 -17.07 -3.70
N SER A 36 21.86 -17.26 -3.29
CA SER A 36 22.88 -17.94 -4.08
C SER A 36 23.31 -19.17 -3.32
N SER A 37 23.50 -20.29 -4.01
CA SER A 37 23.98 -21.53 -3.41
C SER A 37 25.10 -22.10 -4.27
N ASP A 38 26.24 -22.40 -3.66
CA ASP A 38 27.07 -23.50 -4.16
C ASP A 38 26.59 -24.80 -3.46
N GLU A 39 27.01 -25.98 -3.89
CA GLU A 39 26.56 -27.26 -3.31
C GLU A 39 26.87 -27.40 -1.80
N ASN A 40 27.65 -26.48 -1.24
CA ASN A 40 28.21 -26.51 0.10
C ASN A 40 27.65 -25.43 1.03
N ILE A 41 27.31 -24.26 0.50
CA ILE A 41 26.90 -23.06 1.20
C ILE A 41 25.79 -22.36 0.43
N GLN A 42 24.76 -21.93 1.16
CA GLN A 42 23.75 -21.00 0.66
C GLN A 42 23.88 -19.64 1.36
N ILE A 43 23.91 -18.58 0.56
CA ILE A 43 23.91 -17.19 0.98
C ILE A 43 22.54 -16.60 0.69
N GLU A 44 21.86 -16.10 1.72
CA GLU A 44 20.58 -15.39 1.63
C GLU A 44 20.78 -13.95 2.10
N VAL A 45 20.24 -12.99 1.34
CA VAL A 45 20.27 -11.57 1.71
C VAL A 45 18.85 -11.04 1.79
N GLU A 46 18.54 -10.37 2.90
CA GLU A 46 17.25 -9.76 3.17
C GLU A 46 17.45 -8.25 3.34
N LEU A 47 16.91 -7.49 2.39
CA LEU A 47 17.06 -6.05 2.29
C LEU A 47 15.77 -5.40 1.76
N PRO A 48 15.13 -4.45 2.48
CA PRO A 48 15.33 -4.12 3.89
C PRO A 48 14.64 -5.11 4.85
N VAL A 49 15.20 -5.30 6.05
CA VAL A 49 14.69 -6.26 7.07
C VAL A 49 13.46 -5.75 7.81
N LYS A 50 13.29 -4.42 7.93
CA LYS A 50 12.21 -3.81 8.73
C LYS A 50 10.85 -4.23 8.17
N THR A 51 10.11 -5.12 8.86
CA THR A 51 8.90 -5.77 8.35
C THR A 51 9.06 -6.18 6.89
N SER A 52 10.10 -6.97 6.60
CA SER A 52 10.50 -7.44 5.26
C SER A 52 9.39 -8.10 4.43
N TYR A 53 8.29 -8.49 5.06
CA TYR A 53 7.10 -8.95 4.36
C TYR A 53 6.24 -7.81 3.78
N LEU A 54 6.18 -6.63 4.42
CA LEU A 54 5.31 -5.53 4.00
C LEU A 54 5.90 -4.65 2.90
N TYR A 55 7.22 -4.47 2.90
CA TYR A 55 7.90 -3.58 1.95
C TYR A 55 8.55 -4.37 0.82
N ALA A 56 8.73 -3.71 -0.33
CA ALA A 56 9.33 -4.35 -1.49
C ALA A 56 10.79 -4.75 -1.20
N SER A 57 11.13 -6.01 -1.47
CA SER A 57 12.52 -6.48 -1.39
C SER A 57 13.40 -5.74 -2.39
N ASP A 58 14.67 -5.58 -2.01
CA ASP A 58 15.77 -5.08 -2.82
C ASP A 58 15.51 -3.67 -3.37
N LYS A 59 14.66 -2.90 -2.69
CA LYS A 59 14.31 -1.52 -3.04
C LYS A 59 14.50 -0.59 -1.86
N LEU A 60 15.43 0.36 -2.04
CA LEU A 60 15.69 1.43 -1.08
C LEU A 60 15.22 2.77 -1.64
N LEU A 61 14.90 3.70 -0.76
CA LEU A 61 14.55 5.06 -1.12
C LEU A 61 15.63 6.02 -0.65
N ALA A 62 16.05 6.91 -1.52
CA ALA A 62 16.90 8.04 -1.16
C ALA A 62 16.10 9.12 -0.40
N GLY A 63 16.80 9.93 0.40
CA GLY A 63 16.21 11.04 1.13
C GLY A 63 15.33 10.63 2.32
N VAL A 64 15.62 9.46 2.91
CA VAL A 64 15.02 9.00 4.17
C VAL A 64 15.92 9.38 5.35
N ALA A 65 15.31 9.70 6.49
CA ALA A 65 16.06 10.08 7.70
C ALA A 65 16.61 8.88 8.48
N TYR A 66 16.12 7.67 8.21
CA TYR A 66 16.40 6.45 8.95
C TYR A 66 17.37 5.52 8.22
N TYR A 67 17.97 4.59 8.96
CA TYR A 67 18.76 3.48 8.41
C TYR A 67 17.85 2.29 8.05
N TYR A 68 18.17 1.62 6.96
CA TYR A 68 17.62 0.34 6.59
C TYR A 68 18.43 -0.77 7.25
N ASP A 69 17.73 -1.72 7.85
CA ASP A 69 18.33 -2.96 8.34
C ASP A 69 18.62 -3.89 7.16
N VAL A 70 19.78 -4.53 7.18
CA VAL A 70 20.23 -5.55 6.23
C VAL A 70 20.57 -6.80 7.01
N LYS A 71 20.18 -7.96 6.47
CA LYS A 71 20.46 -9.25 7.08
C LYS A 71 21.02 -10.19 6.04
N VAL A 72 22.20 -10.74 6.33
CA VAL A 72 22.87 -11.76 5.51
C VAL A 72 22.89 -13.05 6.31
N ARG A 73 22.37 -14.13 5.74
CA ARG A 73 22.42 -15.47 6.32
C ARG A 73 23.29 -16.35 5.46
N ILE A 74 24.19 -17.09 6.11
CA ILE A 74 25.04 -18.08 5.46
C ILE A 74 24.66 -19.42 6.07
N HIS A 75 24.25 -20.36 5.23
CA HIS A 75 23.82 -21.70 5.60
C HIS A 75 24.89 -22.69 5.21
N ASN A 76 25.31 -23.54 6.15
CA ASN A 76 26.12 -24.71 5.83
C ASN A 76 25.21 -25.83 5.32
N LEU A 77 25.37 -26.22 4.06
CA LEU A 77 24.62 -27.31 3.43
C LEU A 77 25.34 -28.66 3.54
N ILE A 78 26.62 -28.65 3.94
CA ILE A 78 27.43 -29.87 4.06
C ILE A 78 27.07 -30.60 5.36
N ASN A 79 27.01 -31.92 5.28
CA ASN A 79 26.84 -32.81 6.43
C ASN A 79 28.15 -32.94 7.26
N GLY A 80 28.73 -31.81 7.66
CA GLY A 80 30.03 -31.68 8.32
C GLY A 80 30.32 -30.23 8.76
N SER A 81 31.44 -30.00 9.43
CA SER A 81 31.85 -28.65 9.85
C SER A 81 32.81 -28.01 8.84
N LEU A 82 32.58 -26.74 8.49
CA LEU A 82 33.53 -25.94 7.73
C LEU A 82 34.58 -25.35 8.67
N VAL A 83 35.83 -25.33 8.20
CA VAL A 83 36.96 -24.79 8.96
C VAL A 83 37.38 -23.46 8.35
N ASN A 84 37.73 -22.49 9.19
CA ASN A 84 38.22 -21.17 8.79
C ASN A 84 37.29 -20.44 7.81
N LEU A 85 36.00 -20.37 8.15
CA LEU A 85 35.04 -19.56 7.41
C LEU A 85 35.42 -18.08 7.56
N SER A 86 35.72 -17.41 6.44
CA SER A 86 35.90 -15.97 6.39
C SER A 86 34.88 -15.37 5.43
N VAL A 87 34.06 -14.49 5.96
CA VAL A 87 33.00 -13.77 5.24
C VAL A 87 33.42 -12.32 5.13
N LYS A 88 33.39 -11.79 3.91
CA LYS A 88 33.63 -10.39 3.61
C LYS A 88 32.41 -9.84 2.87
N ILE A 89 31.81 -8.80 3.41
CA ILE A 89 30.69 -8.09 2.79
C ILE A 89 31.17 -6.70 2.43
N GLU A 90 31.05 -6.33 1.16
CA GLU A 90 31.39 -5.01 0.65
C GLU A 90 30.11 -4.22 0.38
N VAL A 91 29.99 -3.07 1.03
CA VAL A 91 28.85 -2.16 0.89
C VAL A 91 29.20 -1.07 -0.13
N PRO A 92 28.33 -0.78 -1.11
CA PRO A 92 28.53 0.29 -2.09
C PRO A 92 28.93 1.63 -1.50
N GLU A 93 29.77 2.37 -2.23
CA GLU A 93 30.23 3.68 -1.76
C GLU A 93 29.11 4.70 -1.59
N ILE A 94 28.01 4.56 -2.31
CA ILE A 94 26.88 5.48 -2.21
C ILE A 94 26.11 5.36 -0.88
N LEU A 95 26.31 4.27 -0.14
CA LEU A 95 25.61 4.00 1.12
C LEU A 95 26.49 4.33 2.34
N ASP A 96 25.84 4.88 3.36
CA ASP A 96 26.44 5.08 4.67
C ASP A 96 26.21 3.86 5.55
N LEU A 97 27.27 3.27 6.08
CA LEU A 97 27.20 2.15 7.02
C LEU A 97 27.10 2.66 8.47
N ASN A 98 26.09 2.21 9.22
CA ASN A 98 26.02 2.49 10.65
C ASN A 98 26.90 1.51 11.42
N GLN A 99 27.93 2.02 12.09
CA GLN A 99 28.88 1.23 12.86
C GLN A 99 28.40 0.92 14.29
N ILE A 100 27.23 1.43 14.72
CA ILE A 100 26.93 1.61 16.15
C ILE A 100 25.99 0.53 16.77
N GLU A 101 25.39 -0.40 16.02
CA GLU A 101 24.42 -1.35 16.63
C GLU A 101 24.56 -2.81 16.17
N PHE A 102 24.80 -3.69 17.17
CA PHE A 102 24.71 -5.16 17.17
C PHE A 102 25.51 -5.90 16.09
N PHE A 103 26.83 -5.92 16.25
CA PHE A 103 27.69 -6.87 15.56
C PHE A 103 28.03 -8.06 16.47
N PRO A 104 28.17 -9.28 15.93
CA PRO A 104 28.81 -10.38 16.65
C PRO A 104 30.20 -9.94 17.14
N THR A 105 30.68 -10.48 18.27
CA THR A 105 32.00 -10.16 18.86
C THR A 105 33.17 -10.39 17.91
N ASP A 106 32.97 -11.18 16.86
CA ASP A 106 34.00 -11.62 15.90
C ASP A 106 34.01 -10.77 14.61
N CYS A 107 33.31 -9.64 14.62
CA CYS A 107 33.15 -8.77 13.45
C CYS A 107 34.16 -7.61 13.48
N ASN A 108 34.89 -7.45 12.39
CA ASN A 108 35.76 -6.29 12.16
C ASN A 108 35.16 -5.44 11.03
N ILE A 109 34.96 -4.16 11.31
CA ILE A 109 34.40 -3.20 10.36
C ILE A 109 35.49 -2.22 9.98
N SER A 110 35.80 -2.17 8.70
CA SER A 110 36.71 -1.17 8.12
C SER A 110 35.97 -0.40 7.04
N ASP A 111 35.65 0.87 7.32
CA ASP A 111 34.86 1.78 6.48
C ASP A 111 33.55 1.17 5.94
N LYS A 112 33.62 0.52 4.77
CA LYS A 112 32.49 -0.09 4.03
C LYS A 112 32.60 -1.60 3.87
N MET A 113 33.54 -2.22 4.58
CA MET A 113 33.73 -3.66 4.59
C MET A 113 33.43 -4.23 5.96
N ILE A 114 32.61 -5.28 5.97
CA ILE A 114 32.31 -6.07 7.16
C ILE A 114 33.03 -7.40 6.98
N LYS A 115 33.96 -7.72 7.88
CA LYS A 115 34.69 -8.99 7.87
C LYS A 115 34.36 -9.80 9.13
N ILE A 116 34.03 -11.07 8.93
CA ILE A 116 33.79 -12.02 10.01
C ILE A 116 34.63 -13.26 9.76
N ASN A 117 35.36 -13.69 10.78
CA ASN A 117 36.14 -14.92 10.73
C ASN A 117 35.64 -15.88 11.80
N ARG A 118 35.35 -17.11 11.41
CA ARG A 118 34.99 -18.20 12.31
C ARG A 118 35.91 -19.39 12.07
N THR A 119 36.48 -19.89 13.16
CA THR A 119 37.36 -21.05 13.12
C THR A 119 36.61 -22.33 12.78
N LEU A 120 35.39 -22.48 13.31
CA LEU A 120 34.52 -23.62 13.09
C LEU A 120 33.10 -23.16 12.79
N PHE A 121 32.51 -23.71 11.73
CA PHE A 121 31.12 -23.49 11.36
C PHE A 121 30.41 -24.84 11.23
N ASN A 122 29.54 -25.12 12.20
CA ASN A 122 28.97 -26.46 12.40
C ASN A 122 27.96 -26.84 11.30
N ASN A 123 27.70 -28.14 11.20
CA ASN A 123 26.67 -28.69 10.32
C ASN A 123 25.29 -28.07 10.63
N LEU A 124 24.53 -27.72 9.59
CA LEU A 124 23.22 -27.07 9.65
C LEU A 124 23.17 -25.76 10.47
N SER A 125 24.33 -25.18 10.80
CA SER A 125 24.36 -23.89 11.49
C SER A 125 24.14 -22.75 10.49
N ILE A 126 23.50 -21.69 10.99
CA ILE A 126 23.23 -20.46 10.22
C ILE A 126 24.07 -19.36 10.86
N LEU A 127 24.97 -18.76 10.07
CA LEU A 127 25.64 -17.54 10.47
C LEU A 127 24.77 -16.36 10.03
N GLU A 128 24.29 -15.60 11.01
CA GLU A 128 23.44 -14.44 10.77
C GLU A 128 24.21 -13.16 11.04
N ILE A 129 24.29 -12.29 10.03
CA ILE A 129 25.00 -11.02 10.07
C ILE A 129 23.96 -9.92 9.86
N ARG A 130 23.83 -9.01 10.81
CA ARG A 130 22.94 -7.85 10.71
C ARG A 130 23.74 -6.57 10.72
N PHE A 131 23.38 -5.64 9.85
CA PHE A 131 23.96 -4.31 9.80
C PHE A 131 22.95 -3.30 9.27
N LYS A 132 23.26 -2.02 9.39
CA LYS A 132 22.37 -0.92 9.02
C LYS A 132 23.01 -0.04 7.96
N ILE A 133 22.31 0.23 6.87
CA ILE A 133 22.76 1.12 5.79
C ILE A 133 21.82 2.31 5.63
N LYS A 134 22.34 3.46 5.20
CA LYS A 134 21.56 4.65 4.89
C LYS A 134 21.84 5.10 3.47
N THR A 135 20.75 5.41 2.77
CA THR A 135 20.79 5.95 1.42
C THR A 135 21.16 7.43 1.43
N PRO A 136 21.71 7.95 0.33
CA PRO A 136 22.04 9.36 0.21
C PRO A 136 20.78 10.24 0.31
N SER A 137 20.97 11.52 0.60
CA SER A 137 19.88 12.50 0.73
C SER A 137 19.07 12.69 -0.57
N SER A 138 19.68 12.49 -1.73
CA SER A 138 19.02 12.50 -3.03
C SER A 138 19.84 11.75 -4.07
N ILE A 139 19.16 11.22 -5.09
CA ILE A 139 19.77 10.72 -6.33
C ILE A 139 18.95 11.25 -7.52
N PRO A 140 19.55 11.46 -8.70
CA PRO A 140 18.85 12.02 -9.85
C PRO A 140 17.90 11.01 -10.51
N PHE A 141 18.31 9.75 -10.60
CA PHE A 141 17.55 8.67 -11.24
C PHE A 141 17.68 7.37 -10.44
N SER A 142 16.75 6.43 -10.68
CA SER A 142 16.84 5.10 -10.11
C SER A 142 18.14 4.43 -10.57
N ARG A 143 18.89 3.86 -9.63
CA ARG A 143 20.18 3.23 -9.89
C ARG A 143 20.23 1.85 -9.22
N GLN A 144 20.79 0.89 -9.94
CA GLN A 144 21.11 -0.43 -9.41
C GLN A 144 22.50 -0.40 -8.78
N GLU A 145 22.62 -1.03 -7.61
CA GLU A 145 23.82 -1.13 -6.80
C GLU A 145 23.97 -2.58 -6.31
N ILE A 146 25.16 -2.96 -5.87
CA ILE A 146 25.51 -4.35 -5.54
C ILE A 146 26.08 -4.43 -4.13
N ILE A 147 25.54 -5.29 -3.27
CA ILE A 147 26.25 -5.74 -2.07
C ILE A 147 27.02 -7.00 -2.46
N ALA A 148 28.35 -6.90 -2.53
CA ALA A 148 29.20 -8.05 -2.87
C ALA A 148 29.51 -8.85 -1.60
N ILE A 149 29.26 -10.15 -1.63
CA ILE A 149 29.45 -11.06 -0.51
C ILE A 149 30.42 -12.16 -0.94
N TYR A 150 31.54 -12.21 -0.24
CA TYR A 150 32.60 -13.18 -0.45
C TYR A 150 32.68 -14.12 0.72
N VAL A 151 32.58 -15.41 0.47
CA VAL A 151 32.68 -16.46 1.47
C VAL A 151 33.85 -17.37 1.09
N SER A 152 34.86 -17.41 1.95
CA SER A 152 35.99 -18.34 1.82
C SER A 152 35.96 -19.33 2.97
N TYR A 153 36.20 -20.61 2.68
CA TYR A 153 36.12 -21.68 3.66
C TYR A 153 36.99 -22.88 3.26
N LYS A 154 37.39 -23.69 4.24
CA LYS A 154 38.05 -24.98 3.99
C LYS A 154 37.07 -26.13 4.16
N ASN A 155 37.00 -26.97 3.13
CA ASN A 155 36.31 -28.26 3.16
C ASN A 155 37.32 -29.37 2.85
N ASN A 156 37.48 -30.35 3.75
CA ASN A 156 38.40 -31.50 3.56
C ASN A 156 39.82 -31.11 3.08
N SER A 157 40.37 -30.00 3.60
CA SER A 157 41.67 -29.42 3.24
C SER A 157 41.76 -28.70 1.88
N THR A 158 40.66 -28.55 1.16
CA THR A 158 40.56 -27.69 -0.03
C THR A 158 40.04 -26.31 0.34
N ASP A 159 40.72 -25.28 -0.13
CA ASP A 159 40.26 -23.88 -0.03
C ASP A 159 39.20 -23.64 -1.11
N LEU A 160 37.99 -23.28 -0.68
CA LEU A 160 36.86 -22.97 -1.54
C LEU A 160 36.44 -21.51 -1.34
N PHE A 161 35.93 -20.93 -2.42
CA PHE A 161 35.51 -19.54 -2.48
C PHE A 161 34.18 -19.44 -3.22
N HIS A 162 33.23 -18.74 -2.61
CA HIS A 162 31.92 -18.46 -3.19
C HIS A 162 31.68 -16.95 -3.16
N GLU A 163 31.28 -16.41 -4.30
CA GLU A 163 30.98 -14.99 -4.50
C GLU A 163 29.51 -14.82 -4.85
N TYR A 164 28.87 -13.84 -4.20
CA TYR A 164 27.50 -13.48 -4.48
C TYR A 164 27.33 -11.97 -4.53
N ASP A 165 26.95 -11.49 -5.72
CA ASP A 165 26.55 -10.12 -5.97
C ASP A 165 25.06 -9.96 -5.77
N HIS A 166 24.66 -9.39 -4.63
CA HIS A 166 23.26 -9.11 -4.36
C HIS A 166 22.87 -7.74 -4.95
N LEU A 167 22.11 -7.78 -6.05
CA LEU A 167 21.60 -6.61 -6.76
C LEU A 167 20.40 -6.00 -6.03
N PHE A 168 20.46 -4.69 -5.78
CA PHE A 168 19.34 -3.91 -5.26
C PHE A 168 19.21 -2.56 -5.98
N THR A 169 18.06 -1.92 -5.85
CA THR A 169 17.75 -0.65 -6.51
C THR A 169 17.54 0.46 -5.50
N ILE A 170 18.22 1.60 -5.70
CA ILE A 170 17.93 2.84 -4.96
C ILE A 170 17.06 3.72 -5.84
N ASN A 171 15.89 4.11 -5.33
CA ASN A 171 14.96 4.99 -6.02
C ASN A 171 15.08 6.43 -5.50
N PRO A 172 15.00 7.44 -6.39
CA PRO A 172 15.03 8.83 -5.99
C PRO A 172 13.85 9.15 -5.06
N PRO A 173 13.98 10.16 -4.18
CA PRO A 173 12.84 10.65 -3.45
C PRO A 173 11.79 11.11 -4.48
N PRO A 174 10.54 10.64 -4.39
CA PRO A 174 9.51 10.90 -5.40
C PRO A 174 8.96 12.34 -5.34
N ALA A 175 9.79 13.33 -4.99
CA ALA A 175 9.40 14.72 -4.77
C ALA A 175 8.59 15.29 -5.95
N TRP A 176 9.04 15.05 -7.19
CA TRP A 176 8.30 15.46 -8.39
C TRP A 176 6.94 14.77 -8.52
N ILE A 177 6.85 13.50 -8.13
CA ILE A 177 5.59 12.74 -8.15
C ILE A 177 4.66 13.26 -7.05
N SER A 178 5.17 13.66 -5.87
CA SER A 178 4.36 14.30 -4.82
C SER A 178 3.73 15.61 -5.29
N TYR A 179 4.49 16.45 -6.00
CA TYR A 179 3.92 17.68 -6.57
C TYR A 179 2.92 17.36 -7.68
N LEU A 180 3.20 16.34 -8.51
CA LEU A 180 2.29 15.89 -9.56
C LEU A 180 0.97 15.38 -8.99
N THR A 181 0.97 14.61 -7.90
CA THR A 181 -0.27 14.11 -7.27
C THR A 181 -1.13 15.24 -6.71
N ILE A 182 -0.50 16.25 -6.09
CA ILE A 182 -1.19 17.46 -5.63
C ILE A 182 -1.81 18.21 -6.82
N ILE A 183 -1.04 18.41 -7.90
CA ILE A 183 -1.51 19.09 -9.12
C ILE A 183 -2.69 18.33 -9.74
N ILE A 184 -2.60 16.99 -9.85
CA ILE A 184 -3.69 16.15 -10.35
C ILE A 184 -4.94 16.28 -9.47
N GLY A 185 -4.77 16.34 -8.14
CA GLY A 185 -5.87 16.57 -7.20
C GLY A 185 -6.59 17.91 -7.44
N PHE A 186 -5.83 19.00 -7.59
CA PHE A 186 -6.38 20.32 -7.90
C PHE A 186 -7.03 20.37 -9.28
N ILE A 187 -6.42 19.79 -10.31
CA ILE A 187 -7.00 19.69 -11.65
C ILE A 187 -8.33 18.93 -11.58
N THR A 188 -8.38 17.82 -10.85
CA THR A 188 -9.60 17.02 -10.67
C THR A 188 -10.70 17.86 -10.01
N LEU A 189 -10.39 18.61 -8.94
CA LEU A 189 -11.34 19.53 -8.31
C LEU A 189 -11.85 20.59 -9.30
N ILE A 190 -10.94 21.26 -10.02
CA ILE A 190 -11.29 22.30 -10.98
C ILE A 190 -12.21 21.74 -12.07
N LEU A 191 -11.88 20.57 -12.62
CA LEU A 191 -12.70 19.89 -13.62
C LEU A 191 -14.09 19.56 -13.07
N ILE A 192 -14.20 19.06 -11.84
CA ILE A 192 -15.50 18.80 -11.19
C ILE A 192 -16.30 20.09 -11.07
N ILE A 193 -15.69 21.19 -10.62
CA ILE A 193 -16.37 22.49 -10.49
C ILE A 193 -16.86 22.99 -11.86
N ILE A 194 -16.02 22.90 -12.91
CA ILE A 194 -16.38 23.29 -14.28
C ILE A 194 -17.55 22.44 -14.78
N VAL A 195 -17.49 21.12 -14.61
CA VAL A 195 -18.56 20.20 -15.02
C VAL A 195 -19.84 20.48 -14.24
N ALA A 196 -19.76 20.66 -12.93
CA ALA A 196 -20.91 20.97 -12.07
C ALA A 196 -21.58 22.29 -12.47
N LYS A 197 -20.79 23.32 -12.79
CA LYS A 197 -21.27 24.61 -13.29
C LYS A 197 -21.94 24.47 -14.66
N LYS A 198 -21.30 23.80 -15.61
CA LYS A 198 -21.82 23.62 -16.99
C LYS A 198 -23.10 22.79 -17.02
N THR A 199 -23.19 21.76 -16.18
CA THR A 199 -24.34 20.85 -16.13
C THR A 199 -25.46 21.35 -15.21
N ASN A 200 -25.26 22.45 -14.47
CA ASN A 200 -26.17 22.95 -13.44
C ASN A 200 -26.59 21.85 -12.43
N ILE A 201 -25.72 20.86 -12.18
CA ILE A 201 -26.07 19.68 -11.36
C ILE A 201 -26.39 20.08 -9.92
N LEU A 202 -25.70 21.10 -9.41
CA LEU A 202 -25.87 21.63 -8.06
C LEU A 202 -27.27 22.22 -7.83
N LYS A 203 -27.89 22.79 -8.88
CA LYS A 203 -29.27 23.34 -8.79
C LYS A 203 -30.33 22.26 -8.59
N LYS A 204 -29.99 20.99 -8.81
CA LYS A 204 -30.91 19.87 -8.59
C LYS A 204 -31.01 19.49 -7.12
N PHE A 205 -30.04 19.86 -6.29
CA PHE A 205 -30.03 19.52 -4.86
C PHE A 205 -30.92 20.48 -4.09
N THR A 206 -31.77 19.92 -3.24
CA THR A 206 -32.56 20.68 -2.27
C THR A 206 -31.74 20.91 -1.00
N THR A 207 -32.19 21.83 -0.15
CA THR A 207 -31.57 22.06 1.16
C THR A 207 -31.52 20.78 1.99
N LEU A 208 -32.60 19.98 1.98
CA LEU A 208 -32.67 18.71 2.70
C LEU A 208 -31.60 17.72 2.21
N ASP A 209 -31.36 17.65 0.90
CA ASP A 209 -30.33 16.77 0.33
C ASP A 209 -28.94 17.16 0.80
N LEU A 210 -28.63 18.46 0.77
CA LEU A 210 -27.34 18.98 1.20
C LEU A 210 -27.12 18.74 2.69
N VAL A 211 -28.15 18.91 3.51
CA VAL A 211 -28.10 18.60 4.95
C VAL A 211 -27.82 17.12 5.17
N ASN A 212 -28.55 16.22 4.50
CA ASN A 212 -28.36 14.78 4.63
C ASN A 212 -26.93 14.35 4.25
N ILE A 213 -26.40 14.85 3.13
CA ILE A 213 -25.02 14.58 2.70
C ILE A 213 -24.04 15.09 3.74
N THR A 214 -24.24 16.31 4.25
CA THR A 214 -23.33 16.95 5.22
C THR A 214 -23.28 16.19 6.54
N VAL A 215 -24.44 15.80 7.08
CA VAL A 215 -24.51 15.06 8.35
C VAL A 215 -23.83 13.70 8.22
N LEU A 216 -24.13 12.94 7.16
CA LEU A 216 -23.57 11.60 6.97
C LEU A 216 -22.06 11.64 6.68
N SER A 217 -21.59 12.60 5.87
CA SER A 217 -20.16 12.76 5.58
C SER A 217 -19.38 13.21 6.81
N SER A 218 -19.92 14.16 7.59
CA SER A 218 -19.29 14.62 8.83
C SER A 218 -19.18 13.52 9.88
N LEU A 219 -20.23 12.69 10.01
CA LEU A 219 -20.21 11.53 10.90
C LEU A 219 -19.03 10.60 10.58
N GLY A 220 -18.78 10.33 9.30
CA GLY A 220 -17.68 9.46 8.93
C GLY A 220 -16.30 10.11 8.99
N ALA A 221 -16.18 11.37 8.61
CA ALA A 221 -14.92 12.12 8.69
C ALA A 221 -14.43 12.33 10.13
N ILE A 222 -15.35 12.41 11.10
CA ILE A 222 -15.01 12.59 12.52
C ILE A 222 -14.93 11.24 13.22
N VAL A 223 -16.04 10.51 13.31
CA VAL A 223 -16.16 9.33 14.18
C VAL A 223 -15.41 8.14 13.58
N PHE A 224 -15.68 7.79 12.32
CA PHE A 224 -15.08 6.59 11.74
C PHE A 224 -13.59 6.76 11.45
N LYS A 225 -13.14 7.99 11.16
CA LYS A 225 -11.71 8.27 11.06
C LYS A 225 -10.99 8.14 12.40
N TRP A 226 -11.58 8.62 13.50
CA TRP A 226 -11.03 8.44 14.84
C TRP A 226 -10.96 6.96 15.23
N ILE A 227 -12.03 6.20 14.98
CA ILE A 227 -12.05 4.74 15.19
C ILE A 227 -10.93 4.08 14.39
N TRP A 228 -10.80 4.43 13.10
CA TRP A 228 -9.73 3.87 12.27
C TRP A 228 -8.35 4.20 12.86
N GLN A 229 -8.07 5.45 13.23
CA GLN A 229 -6.76 5.83 13.78
C GLN A 229 -6.40 5.06 15.06
N ILE A 230 -7.37 4.81 15.94
CA ILE A 230 -7.12 4.08 17.18
C ILE A 230 -6.93 2.59 16.92
N PHE A 231 -7.76 2.01 16.07
CA PHE A 231 -7.84 0.56 15.93
C PHE A 231 -6.96 -0.01 14.81
N ASN A 232 -6.52 0.81 13.85
CA ASN A 232 -5.73 0.33 12.71
C ASN A 232 -4.45 -0.40 13.15
N ASP A 233 -3.78 0.10 14.18
CA ASP A 233 -2.56 -0.50 14.72
C ASP A 233 -2.82 -1.83 15.44
N PHE A 234 -4.02 -2.03 16.00
CA PHE A 234 -4.40 -3.29 16.66
C PHE A 234 -4.76 -4.40 15.67
N PHE A 235 -5.37 -4.06 14.54
CA PHE A 235 -5.88 -5.04 13.57
C PHE A 235 -4.88 -5.38 12.45
N GLY A 236 -3.72 -4.70 12.41
CA GLY A 236 -2.64 -4.97 11.46
C GLY A 236 -3.14 -5.04 10.02
N ILE A 237 -3.00 -6.21 9.39
CA ILE A 237 -3.41 -6.44 7.99
C ILE A 237 -4.91 -6.21 7.73
N LEU A 238 -5.76 -6.36 8.76
CA LEU A 238 -7.21 -6.17 8.65
C LEU A 238 -7.65 -4.73 8.92
N GLY A 239 -6.74 -3.83 9.30
CA GLY A 239 -7.04 -2.43 9.61
C GLY A 239 -7.80 -1.70 8.50
N GLY A 240 -7.57 -2.08 7.23
CA GLY A 240 -8.31 -1.54 6.09
C GLY A 240 -9.83 -1.77 6.12
N LEU A 241 -10.33 -2.83 6.78
CA LEU A 241 -11.77 -3.08 6.90
C LEU A 241 -12.49 -2.03 7.75
N LEU A 242 -11.81 -1.52 8.78
CA LEU A 242 -12.38 -0.59 9.76
C LEU A 242 -12.84 0.73 9.14
N LEU A 243 -12.13 1.20 8.10
CA LEU A 243 -12.53 2.41 7.37
C LEU A 243 -13.39 2.07 6.15
N SER A 244 -13.12 0.95 5.48
CA SER A 244 -13.78 0.58 4.22
C SER A 244 -15.27 0.32 4.41
N ILE A 245 -15.66 -0.40 5.47
CA ILE A 245 -17.06 -0.75 5.73
C ILE A 245 -17.89 0.50 6.06
N PRO A 246 -17.54 1.33 7.06
CA PRO A 246 -18.39 2.44 7.45
C PRO A 246 -18.47 3.54 6.39
N ALA A 247 -17.36 3.86 5.74
CA ALA A 247 -17.37 4.89 4.71
C ALA A 247 -18.19 4.46 3.47
N SER A 248 -18.15 3.19 3.07
CA SER A 248 -18.99 2.68 1.97
C SER A 248 -20.47 2.61 2.38
N LEU A 249 -20.75 2.23 3.63
CA LEU A 249 -22.09 2.22 4.20
C LEU A 249 -22.72 3.63 4.15
N LEU A 250 -22.03 4.64 4.68
CA LEU A 250 -22.53 6.01 4.74
C LEU A 250 -22.68 6.65 3.34
N MET A 251 -21.73 6.37 2.44
CA MET A 251 -21.82 6.80 1.05
C MET A 251 -23.06 6.20 0.38
N VAL A 252 -23.28 4.88 0.51
CA VAL A 252 -24.45 4.22 -0.09
C VAL A 252 -25.76 4.74 0.50
N ILE A 253 -25.83 4.99 1.81
CA ILE A 253 -27.00 5.61 2.43
C ILE A 253 -27.27 6.98 1.80
N SER A 254 -26.23 7.81 1.64
CA SER A 254 -26.35 9.14 1.04
C SER A 254 -26.86 9.08 -0.39
N VAL A 255 -26.28 8.21 -1.22
CA VAL A 255 -26.69 7.99 -2.62
C VAL A 255 -28.14 7.51 -2.70
N TYR A 256 -28.52 6.56 -1.84
CA TYR A 256 -29.85 5.97 -1.82
C TYR A 256 -30.94 6.96 -1.39
N LEU A 257 -30.67 7.82 -0.40
CA LEU A 257 -31.66 8.79 0.09
C LEU A 257 -31.82 9.97 -0.86
N VAL A 258 -30.72 10.51 -1.40
CA VAL A 258 -30.75 11.74 -2.21
C VAL A 258 -31.13 11.46 -3.67
N LYS A 259 -30.73 10.31 -4.22
CA LYS A 259 -31.06 9.86 -5.60
C LYS A 259 -30.72 10.88 -6.70
N LYS A 260 -29.61 11.61 -6.55
CA LYS A 260 -29.12 12.60 -7.53
C LYS A 260 -27.68 12.30 -7.95
N PRO A 261 -27.31 12.58 -9.21
CA PRO A 261 -25.94 12.42 -9.67
C PRO A 261 -25.07 13.50 -9.03
N GLY A 262 -23.86 13.14 -8.58
CA GLY A 262 -22.96 14.04 -7.86
C GLY A 262 -23.01 13.84 -6.34
N THR A 263 -23.91 13.00 -5.82
CA THR A 263 -24.04 12.78 -4.37
C THR A 263 -22.80 12.13 -3.79
N ALA A 264 -22.18 11.14 -4.47
CA ALA A 264 -20.99 10.47 -3.95
C ALA A 264 -19.78 11.42 -3.95
N THR A 265 -19.62 12.21 -5.01
CA THR A 265 -18.56 13.23 -5.14
C THR A 265 -18.72 14.30 -4.06
N LEU A 266 -19.93 14.82 -3.84
CA LEU A 266 -20.18 15.80 -2.78
C LEU A 266 -19.96 15.20 -1.39
N PHE A 267 -20.36 13.95 -1.17
CA PHE A 267 -20.13 13.24 0.09
C PHE A 267 -18.64 13.20 0.44
N PHE A 268 -17.78 12.79 -0.49
CA PHE A 268 -16.33 12.74 -0.23
C PHE A 268 -15.66 14.11 -0.23
N LEU A 269 -16.18 15.09 -0.98
CA LEU A 269 -15.70 16.47 -0.88
C LEU A 269 -15.94 17.04 0.52
N VAL A 270 -17.16 16.88 1.06
CA VAL A 270 -17.47 17.36 2.42
C VAL A 270 -16.70 16.57 3.47
N TRP A 271 -16.61 15.24 3.31
CA TRP A 271 -15.78 14.38 4.16
C TRP A 271 -14.36 14.93 4.26
N GLU A 272 -13.77 15.30 3.12
CA GLU A 272 -12.40 15.78 3.07
C GLU A 272 -12.23 17.19 3.63
N LEU A 273 -13.19 18.09 3.39
CA LEU A 273 -13.18 19.42 4.00
C LEU A 273 -13.27 19.34 5.53
N VAL A 274 -14.15 18.50 6.06
CA VAL A 274 -14.24 18.24 7.50
C VAL A 274 -12.92 17.67 7.99
N ASN A 275 -12.33 16.74 7.24
CA ASN A 275 -11.04 16.18 7.61
C ASN A 275 -9.95 17.23 7.72
N PHE A 276 -9.85 18.10 6.70
CA PHE A 276 -8.89 19.18 6.63
C PHE A 276 -8.99 20.11 7.84
N ILE A 277 -10.22 20.47 8.22
CA ILE A 277 -10.48 21.38 9.34
C ILE A 277 -10.16 20.71 10.69
N VAL A 278 -10.60 19.48 10.90
CA VAL A 278 -10.51 18.80 12.20
C VAL A 278 -9.12 18.20 12.46
N TRP A 279 -8.49 17.62 11.44
CA TRP A 279 -7.26 16.82 11.58
C TRP A 279 -5.99 17.47 11.01
N GLY A 280 -6.10 18.61 10.30
CA GLY A 280 -4.96 19.43 9.90
C GLY A 280 -4.27 19.11 8.56
N SER A 281 -3.16 19.81 8.30
CA SER A 281 -2.60 20.14 6.98
C SER A 281 -2.10 18.98 6.11
N ASN A 282 -1.85 17.79 6.68
CA ASN A 282 -1.35 16.66 5.89
C ASN A 282 -2.36 16.20 4.83
N ILE A 283 -3.64 16.56 4.99
CA ILE A 283 -4.77 16.22 4.10
C ILE A 283 -4.72 16.89 2.72
N VAL A 284 -4.02 18.02 2.52
CA VAL A 284 -3.99 18.68 1.19
C VAL A 284 -3.44 17.75 0.11
N SER A 285 -2.47 16.89 0.46
CA SER A 285 -1.90 15.90 -0.45
C SER A 285 -2.85 14.75 -0.78
N TRP A 286 -3.94 14.57 -0.02
CA TRP A 286 -4.91 13.48 -0.10
C TRP A 286 -6.20 13.93 -0.79
N PHE A 287 -6.33 15.23 -1.04
CA PHE A 287 -7.55 15.83 -1.55
C PHE A 287 -7.99 15.21 -2.89
N GLY A 288 -7.02 14.89 -3.77
CA GLY A 288 -7.30 14.20 -5.03
C GLY A 288 -7.75 12.74 -4.85
N TRP A 289 -7.30 12.08 -3.79
CA TRP A 289 -7.58 10.67 -3.51
C TRP A 289 -9.06 10.44 -3.17
N TYR A 290 -9.58 11.12 -2.15
CA TYR A 290 -10.99 10.97 -1.74
C TYR A 290 -11.97 11.49 -2.80
N LEU A 291 -11.61 12.55 -3.54
CA LEU A 291 -12.46 13.03 -4.63
C LEU A 291 -12.59 11.99 -5.75
N LEU A 292 -11.51 11.28 -6.10
CA LEU A 292 -11.55 10.26 -7.13
C LEU A 292 -12.51 9.13 -6.76
N GLU A 293 -12.60 8.76 -5.48
CA GLU A 293 -13.54 7.76 -4.96
C GLU A 293 -15.01 8.15 -5.25
N GLY A 294 -15.36 9.42 -5.05
CA GLY A 294 -16.70 9.92 -5.31
C GLY A 294 -17.01 10.01 -6.81
N VAL A 295 -16.05 10.51 -7.60
CA VAL A 295 -16.20 10.68 -9.05
C VAL A 295 -16.44 9.34 -9.73
N ILE A 296 -15.65 8.31 -9.41
CA ILE A 296 -15.80 7.00 -10.06
C ILE A 296 -17.16 6.37 -9.77
N VAL A 297 -17.68 6.54 -8.54
CA VAL A 297 -19.00 6.06 -8.15
C VAL A 297 -20.10 6.83 -8.89
N ASP A 298 -20.01 8.17 -8.96
CA ASP A 298 -20.99 8.97 -9.70
C ASP A 298 -20.98 8.66 -11.21
N LEU A 299 -19.82 8.38 -11.81
CA LEU A 299 -19.72 7.91 -13.20
C LEU A 299 -20.47 6.59 -13.40
N LEU A 300 -20.34 5.63 -12.47
CA LEU A 300 -21.12 4.40 -12.51
C LEU A 300 -22.61 4.64 -12.32
N ILE A 301 -23.01 5.53 -11.41
CA ILE A 301 -24.42 5.90 -11.19
C ILE A 301 -25.01 6.46 -12.49
N VAL A 302 -24.30 7.37 -13.16
CA VAL A 302 -24.74 7.96 -14.44
C VAL A 302 -24.85 6.88 -15.53
N MET A 303 -23.88 5.97 -15.63
CA MET A 303 -23.85 4.90 -16.62
C MET A 303 -24.99 3.88 -16.40
N LEU A 304 -25.20 3.45 -15.16
CA LEU A 304 -26.20 2.43 -14.81
C LEU A 304 -27.60 3.01 -14.64
N LYS A 305 -27.71 4.32 -14.38
CA LYS A 305 -28.92 5.05 -14.01
C LYS A 305 -29.63 4.39 -12.82
N ASP A 306 -28.86 4.04 -11.80
CA ASP A 306 -29.36 3.41 -10.57
C ASP A 306 -28.72 4.08 -9.35
N TYR A 307 -29.53 4.56 -8.41
CA TYR A 307 -29.09 5.23 -7.20
C TYR A 307 -29.03 4.26 -6.01
N ALA A 308 -28.36 3.12 -6.23
CA ALA A 308 -28.23 2.03 -5.26
C ALA A 308 -29.58 1.38 -4.88
N ASN A 309 -30.59 1.43 -5.75
CA ASN A 309 -31.92 0.86 -5.46
C ASN A 309 -31.91 -0.67 -5.36
N HIS A 310 -30.85 -1.31 -5.84
CA HIS A 310 -30.65 -2.75 -5.74
C HIS A 310 -29.39 -3.06 -4.93
N ILE A 311 -29.45 -4.16 -4.17
CA ILE A 311 -28.31 -4.65 -3.37
C ILE A 311 -27.03 -4.82 -4.20
N PHE A 312 -27.14 -5.33 -5.44
CA PHE A 312 -25.99 -5.51 -6.32
C PHE A 312 -25.36 -4.19 -6.74
N THR A 313 -26.16 -3.16 -7.05
CA THR A 313 -25.63 -1.83 -7.40
C THR A 313 -24.99 -1.16 -6.18
N ALA A 314 -25.61 -1.28 -5.00
CA ALA A 314 -25.04 -0.76 -3.76
C ALA A 314 -23.69 -1.42 -3.42
N SER A 315 -23.61 -2.75 -3.57
CA SER A 315 -22.39 -3.52 -3.37
C SER A 315 -21.31 -3.14 -4.39
N LEU A 316 -21.67 -2.94 -5.66
CA LEU A 316 -20.74 -2.50 -6.70
C LEU A 316 -20.18 -1.11 -6.40
N TYR A 317 -21.01 -0.18 -5.91
CA TYR A 317 -20.55 1.17 -5.57
C TYR A 317 -19.56 1.15 -4.40
N GLY A 318 -19.84 0.36 -3.36
CA GLY A 318 -18.88 0.16 -2.27
C GLY A 318 -17.58 -0.51 -2.75
N PHE A 319 -17.69 -1.54 -3.60
CA PHE A 319 -16.54 -2.24 -4.18
C PHE A 319 -15.65 -1.30 -5.01
N ILE A 320 -16.21 -0.59 -6.00
CA ILE A 320 -15.40 0.23 -6.91
C ILE A 320 -14.69 1.36 -6.16
N ARG A 321 -15.39 1.93 -5.17
CA ARG A 321 -14.87 3.00 -4.32
C ARG A 321 -13.64 2.51 -3.56
N CYS A 322 -13.76 1.39 -2.86
CA CYS A 322 -12.63 0.82 -2.14
C CYS A 322 -11.52 0.33 -3.08
N PHE A 323 -11.85 -0.28 -4.21
CA PHE A 323 -10.86 -0.72 -5.19
C PHE A 323 -10.01 0.46 -5.66
N VAL A 324 -10.64 1.55 -6.11
CA VAL A 324 -9.92 2.75 -6.57
C VAL A 324 -9.18 3.42 -5.43
N ALA A 325 -9.78 3.52 -4.25
CA ALA A 325 -9.15 4.11 -3.07
C ALA A 325 -7.84 3.39 -2.73
N TYR A 326 -7.88 2.08 -2.54
CA TYR A 326 -6.71 1.31 -2.14
C TYR A 326 -5.69 1.23 -3.28
N TRP A 327 -6.13 1.05 -4.53
CA TRP A 327 -5.21 1.00 -5.67
C TRP A 327 -4.40 2.30 -5.80
N THR A 328 -5.07 3.45 -5.77
CA THR A 328 -4.39 4.74 -5.82
C THR A 328 -3.55 5.01 -4.58
N THR A 329 -3.99 4.56 -3.39
CA THR A 329 -3.19 4.67 -2.17
C THR A 329 -1.85 3.96 -2.32
N TYR A 330 -1.86 2.68 -2.66
CA TYR A 330 -0.64 1.87 -2.62
C TYR A 330 0.29 2.12 -3.81
N PHE A 331 -0.25 2.42 -4.99
CA PHE A 331 0.55 2.58 -6.21
C PHE A 331 0.88 4.02 -6.60
N LEU A 332 0.15 5.01 -6.07
CA LEU A 332 0.36 6.41 -6.41
C LEU A 332 0.71 7.25 -5.16
N PHE A 333 -0.20 7.31 -4.17
CA PHE A 333 -0.06 8.22 -3.04
C PHE A 333 0.97 7.77 -2.00
N SER A 334 1.08 6.48 -1.69
CA SER A 334 2.06 5.95 -0.73
C SER A 334 3.51 6.13 -1.20
N PRO A 335 3.86 5.79 -2.45
CA PRO A 335 5.17 6.13 -2.98
C PRO A 335 5.40 7.63 -2.95
N ALA A 336 4.45 8.43 -3.48
CA ALA A 336 4.63 9.87 -3.65
C ALA A 336 4.72 10.64 -2.32
N ILE A 337 3.85 10.37 -1.36
CA ILE A 337 3.71 11.19 -0.13
C ILE A 337 4.54 10.58 1.00
N TRP A 338 4.32 9.30 1.29
CA TRP A 338 4.95 8.65 2.45
C TRP A 338 6.35 8.16 2.16
N LYS A 339 6.76 8.13 0.89
CA LYS A 339 8.03 7.53 0.47
C LYS A 339 8.11 6.09 0.99
N ILE A 340 7.06 5.32 0.72
CA ILE A 340 6.96 3.92 1.10
C ILE A 340 6.63 3.11 -0.15
N TYR A 341 7.51 2.16 -0.48
CA TYR A 341 7.24 1.11 -1.46
C TYR A 341 6.82 -0.17 -0.73
N TYR A 342 5.51 -0.40 -0.70
CA TYR A 342 4.97 -1.67 -0.25
C TYR A 342 5.31 -2.78 -1.25
N ALA A 343 5.45 -4.00 -0.74
CA ALA A 343 5.54 -5.18 -1.58
C ALA A 343 4.29 -5.27 -2.46
N PRO A 344 4.40 -5.56 -3.77
CA PRO A 344 3.24 -5.60 -4.65
C PRO A 344 2.15 -6.57 -4.16
N TRP A 345 2.53 -7.72 -3.60
CA TRP A 345 1.57 -8.68 -3.03
C TRP A 345 0.77 -8.07 -1.88
N TYR A 346 1.41 -7.27 -1.03
CA TYR A 346 0.76 -6.64 0.12
C TYR A 346 -0.21 -5.56 -0.34
N ALA A 347 0.20 -4.73 -1.30
CA ALA A 347 -0.68 -3.74 -1.93
C ALA A 347 -1.94 -4.40 -2.51
N TRP A 348 -1.78 -5.49 -3.26
CA TRP A 348 -2.91 -6.24 -3.81
C TRP A 348 -3.78 -6.91 -2.75
N LEU A 349 -3.18 -7.44 -1.68
CA LEU A 349 -3.92 -7.99 -0.55
C LEU A 349 -4.78 -6.92 0.12
N GLN A 350 -4.22 -5.73 0.35
CA GLN A 350 -4.95 -4.60 0.95
C GLN A 350 -6.08 -4.12 0.04
N ILE A 351 -5.88 -4.10 -1.28
CA ILE A 351 -6.95 -3.82 -2.24
C ILE A 351 -8.07 -4.86 -2.12
N ILE A 352 -7.76 -6.16 -2.01
CA ILE A 352 -8.75 -7.22 -1.85
C ILE A 352 -9.53 -7.02 -0.54
N ILE A 353 -8.84 -6.85 0.57
CA ILE A 353 -9.45 -6.66 1.90
C ILE A 353 -10.35 -5.42 1.90
N GLY A 354 -9.84 -4.28 1.45
CA GLY A 354 -10.62 -3.04 1.34
C GLY A 354 -11.85 -3.20 0.44
N SER A 355 -11.70 -3.90 -0.69
CA SER A 355 -12.79 -4.18 -1.62
C SER A 355 -13.88 -5.07 -1.00
N ILE A 356 -13.50 -6.10 -0.23
CA ILE A 356 -14.45 -6.92 0.55
C ILE A 356 -15.19 -6.04 1.57
N GLY A 357 -14.46 -5.18 2.29
CA GLY A 357 -15.06 -4.20 3.19
C GLY A 357 -16.04 -3.27 2.47
N GLY A 358 -15.71 -2.85 1.25
CA GLY A 358 -16.60 -2.06 0.39
C GLY A 358 -17.88 -2.78 0.00
N ILE A 359 -17.79 -4.07 -0.35
CA ILE A 359 -18.97 -4.91 -0.65
C ILE A 359 -19.87 -5.01 0.58
N ILE A 360 -19.30 -5.36 1.73
CA ILE A 360 -20.05 -5.48 3.00
C ILE A 360 -20.71 -4.15 3.36
N GLY A 361 -19.94 -3.05 3.32
CA GLY A 361 -20.43 -1.71 3.58
C GLY A 361 -21.56 -1.31 2.63
N GLY A 362 -21.45 -1.63 1.34
CA GLY A 362 -22.51 -1.36 0.36
C GLY A 362 -23.80 -2.14 0.61
N ILE A 363 -23.69 -3.42 0.99
CA ILE A 363 -24.84 -4.25 1.37
C ILE A 363 -25.53 -3.67 2.61
N LEU A 364 -24.76 -3.40 3.66
CA LEU A 364 -25.28 -2.84 4.91
C LEU A 364 -25.90 -1.45 4.69
N GLY A 365 -25.26 -0.62 3.86
CA GLY A 365 -25.76 0.69 3.47
C GLY A 365 -27.12 0.59 2.78
N TYR A 366 -27.31 -0.34 1.85
CA TYR A 366 -28.61 -0.57 1.20
C TYR A 366 -29.73 -0.93 2.19
N TYR A 367 -29.49 -1.89 3.08
CA TYR A 367 -30.50 -2.30 4.05
C TYR A 367 -30.81 -1.20 5.06
N THR A 368 -29.80 -0.47 5.50
CA THR A 368 -29.94 0.65 6.43
C THR A 368 -30.72 1.79 5.78
N ALA A 369 -30.37 2.17 4.56
CA ALA A 369 -31.04 3.22 3.81
C ALA A 369 -32.51 2.89 3.56
N LYS A 370 -32.83 1.65 3.21
CA LYS A 370 -34.22 1.19 3.03
C LYS A 370 -35.03 1.26 4.32
N LYS A 371 -34.42 1.02 5.49
CA LYS A 371 -35.08 1.20 6.79
C LYS A 371 -35.28 2.69 7.11
N LEU A 372 -34.27 3.52 6.85
CA LEU A 372 -34.34 4.97 7.07
C LEU A 372 -35.39 5.64 6.19
N GLU A 373 -35.44 5.30 4.89
CA GLU A 373 -36.45 5.83 3.96
C GLU A 373 -37.87 5.50 4.44
N LYS A 374 -38.12 4.26 4.90
CA LYS A 374 -39.40 3.89 5.50
C LYS A 374 -39.72 4.72 6.73
N ALA A 375 -38.76 4.89 7.65
CA ALA A 375 -38.96 5.68 8.85
C ALA A 375 -39.33 7.14 8.50
N ILE A 376 -38.65 7.74 7.51
CA ILE A 376 -38.92 9.11 7.05
C ILE A 376 -40.31 9.24 6.42
N VAL A 377 -40.78 8.24 5.66
CA VAL A 377 -42.09 8.26 4.98
C VAL A 377 -43.27 8.00 5.94
N THR A 378 -43.00 7.43 7.11
CA THR A 378 -44.05 7.12 8.11
C THR A 378 -44.34 8.29 9.05
N TYR A 379 -43.54 9.37 8.98
CA TYR A 379 -43.78 10.67 9.59
C TYR A 379 -44.20 11.68 8.52
#